data_AF-A0A662MB30-F1
#
_entry.id   AF-A0A662MB30-F1
#
_cell.length_a   1.000
_cell.length_b   1.000
_cell.length_c   1.000
_cell.angle_alpha   90.00
_cell.angle_beta   90.00
_cell.angle_gamma   90.00
#
_symmetry.space_group_name_H-M   'P 1'
#
loop_
_entity.id
_entity.type
_entity.pdbx_description
1 polymer ?
#
loop_
_entity_poly.entity_id
_entity_poly.type
_entity_poly.pdbx_seq_one_letter_code
_entity_poly.pdbx_strand_id
1 'polypeptide(L)'
;MLAWHFIGEDGISGANSNYRPGGIEIHNGPLNLCESGLHASRRALDALTYAPGPIVRRVELGGKIVEDDDKMCASERRELWRMDATA
;
A
#
# COMPACT_ATOMS: atom_id res chain seq x y z
N MET A 1 0.18 -11.77 1.02
CA MET A 1 1.54 -11.49 0.51
C MET A 1 2.14 -10.32 1.27
N LEU A 2 3.35 -10.45 1.81
CA LEU A 2 3.98 -9.33 2.53
C LEU A 2 4.58 -8.29 1.59
N ALA A 3 4.24 -7.02 1.79
CA ALA A 3 4.68 -5.92 0.96
C ALA A 3 4.93 -4.64 1.80
N TRP A 4 5.40 -3.59 1.13
CA TRP A 4 5.67 -2.28 1.69
C TRP A 4 4.80 -1.24 1.02
N HIS A 5 4.37 -0.27 1.81
CA HIS A 5 3.62 0.88 1.33
C HIS A 5 3.99 2.12 2.13
N PHE A 6 3.94 3.27 1.49
CA PHE A 6 4.19 4.57 2.12
C PHE A 6 2.93 5.44 2.02
N ILE A 7 2.65 6.23 3.05
CA ILE A 7 1.53 7.19 3.09
C ILE A 7 2.03 8.56 3.53
N GLY A 8 1.23 9.58 3.22
CA GLY A 8 1.46 10.94 3.72
C GLY A 8 1.32 11.05 5.24
N GLU A 9 1.74 12.19 5.79
CA GLU A 9 1.64 12.51 7.23
C GLU A 9 0.18 12.50 7.74
N ASP A 10 -0.76 12.85 6.86
CA ASP A 10 -2.19 12.79 7.11
C ASP A 10 -2.71 11.35 7.30
N GLY A 11 -1.88 10.36 7.00
CA GLY A 11 -2.19 8.95 7.10
C GLY A 11 -3.14 8.47 6.00
N ILE A 12 -3.35 9.24 4.93
CA ILE A 12 -4.33 8.93 3.90
C ILE A 12 -3.61 8.30 2.69
N SER A 13 -4.09 7.15 2.24
CA SER A 13 -3.60 6.48 1.03
C SER A 13 -4.46 6.88 -0.18
N GLY A 14 -4.25 8.07 -0.73
CA GLY A 14 -5.00 8.56 -1.89
C GLY A 14 -6.45 8.97 -1.59
N ALA A 15 -7.09 9.64 -2.55
CA ALA A 15 -8.33 10.40 -2.32
C ALA A 15 -9.55 9.61 -1.80
N ASN A 16 -9.57 8.27 -1.96
CA ASN A 16 -10.70 7.41 -1.60
C ASN A 16 -10.32 6.30 -0.62
N SER A 17 -9.25 6.48 0.15
CA SER A 17 -8.78 5.44 1.07
C SER A 17 -9.77 5.24 2.24
N ASN A 18 -10.28 4.02 2.39
CA ASN A 18 -11.00 3.55 3.58
C ASN A 18 -10.05 3.20 4.73
N TYR A 19 -8.81 3.70 4.71
CA TYR A 19 -7.78 3.33 5.67
C TYR A 19 -8.20 3.64 7.11
N ARG A 20 -8.00 2.64 7.96
CA ARG A 20 -8.05 2.75 9.42
C ARG A 20 -6.74 2.15 9.94
N PRO A 21 -5.99 2.84 10.82
CA PRO A 21 -4.79 2.26 11.42
C PRO A 21 -5.06 0.88 12.04
N GLY A 22 -4.19 -0.09 11.74
CA GLY A 22 -4.37 -1.50 12.12
C GLY A 22 -5.53 -2.26 11.43
N GLY A 23 -6.25 -1.61 10.51
CA GLY A 23 -7.40 -2.18 9.80
C GLY A 23 -7.04 -2.91 8.51
N ILE A 24 -8.09 -3.37 7.84
CA ILE A 24 -8.03 -3.94 6.48
C ILE A 24 -8.66 -2.93 5.52
N GLU A 25 -7.90 -2.54 4.51
CA GLU A 25 -8.37 -1.76 3.38
C GLU A 25 -8.93 -2.70 2.30
N ILE A 26 -10.10 -2.36 1.74
CA ILE A 26 -10.75 -3.12 0.67
C ILE A 26 -10.93 -2.22 -0.55
N HIS A 27 -10.52 -2.70 -1.71
CA HIS A 27 -10.78 -2.11 -3.02
C HIS A 27 -11.73 -3.00 -3.83
N ASN A 28 -12.89 -2.45 -4.16
CA ASN A 28 -13.96 -3.19 -4.88
C ASN A 28 -13.89 -3.02 -6.40
N GLY A 29 -13.04 -2.14 -6.92
CA GLY A 29 -12.91 -1.85 -8.34
C GLY A 29 -12.02 -2.85 -9.09
N PRO A 30 -11.84 -2.65 -10.41
CA PRO A 30 -10.84 -3.39 -11.17
C PRO A 30 -9.44 -3.14 -10.59
N LEU A 31 -8.57 -4.13 -10.74
CA LEU A 31 -7.15 -3.99 -10.43
C LEU A 31 -6.43 -3.67 -11.73
N ASN A 32 -5.84 -2.48 -11.79
CA ASN A 32 -4.98 -2.06 -12.88
C ASN A 32 -3.71 -1.43 -12.30
N LEU A 33 -2.56 -1.99 -12.64
CA LEU A 33 -1.29 -1.47 -12.15
C LEU A 33 -1.15 0.01 -12.52
N CYS A 34 -0.58 0.79 -11.60
CA CYS A 34 -0.45 2.25 -11.70
C CYS A 34 -1.75 3.07 -11.72
N GLU A 35 -2.93 2.47 -11.91
CA GLU A 35 -4.21 3.20 -12.01
C GLU A 35 -5.20 2.89 -10.89
N SER A 36 -5.42 1.60 -10.56
CA SER A 36 -6.49 1.18 -9.65
C SER A 36 -6.10 -0.04 -8.82
N GLY A 37 -6.52 -0.03 -7.56
CA GLY A 37 -6.18 -1.05 -6.57
C GLY A 37 -5.32 -0.50 -5.44
N LEU A 38 -5.05 -1.36 -4.46
CA LEU A 38 -4.20 -1.03 -3.32
C LEU A 38 -2.75 -1.34 -3.69
N HIS A 39 -2.04 -0.33 -4.21
CA HIS A 39 -0.65 -0.50 -4.64
C HIS A 39 0.30 -0.75 -3.46
N ALA A 40 1.39 -1.46 -3.72
CA ALA A 40 2.50 -1.72 -2.81
C ALA A 40 3.69 -2.29 -3.60
N SER A 41 4.83 -2.48 -2.94
CA SER A 41 5.97 -3.21 -3.52
C SER A 41 6.57 -4.21 -2.55
N ARG A 42 7.21 -5.28 -3.06
CA ARG A 42 7.89 -6.27 -2.23
C ARG A 42 9.11 -5.67 -1.52
N ARG A 43 9.80 -4.73 -2.16
CA ARG A 43 10.93 -3.98 -1.57
C ARG A 43 10.45 -2.59 -1.14
N ALA A 44 10.96 -2.11 -0.01
CA ALA A 44 10.61 -0.79 0.50
C ALA A 44 11.08 0.33 -0.44
N LEU A 45 12.25 0.17 -1.07
CA LEU A 45 12.80 1.18 -2.00
C LEU A 45 11.91 1.39 -3.22
N ASP A 46 11.36 0.31 -3.78
CA ASP A 46 10.45 0.41 -4.94
C ASP A 46 9.15 1.12 -4.51
N ALA A 47 8.58 0.73 -3.36
CA ALA A 47 7.37 1.38 -2.83
C ALA A 47 7.58 2.88 -2.57
N LEU A 48 8.73 3.25 -2.01
CA LEU A 48 9.11 4.64 -1.76
C LEU A 48 9.28 5.43 -3.07
N THR A 49 9.82 4.79 -4.11
CA THR A 49 10.02 5.41 -5.42
C THR A 49 8.70 5.80 -6.07
N TYR A 50 7.68 4.95 -5.96
CA TYR A 50 6.36 5.20 -6.57
C TYR A 50 5.44 6.10 -5.74
N ALA A 51 5.48 5.98 -4.42
CA ALA A 51 4.60 6.72 -3.51
C ALA A 51 5.40 7.28 -2.33
N PRO A 52 6.22 8.32 -2.53
CA PRO A 52 7.02 8.87 -1.46
C PRO A 52 6.13 9.42 -0.33
N GLY A 53 6.49 9.09 0.90
CA GLY A 53 5.80 9.55 2.09
C GLY A 53 6.62 9.28 3.36
N PRO A 54 6.38 10.01 4.45
CA PRO A 54 7.17 9.86 5.67
C PRO A 54 6.77 8.64 6.52
N ILE A 55 5.56 8.10 6.33
CA ILE A 55 5.09 6.96 7.11
C ILE A 55 5.25 5.68 6.30
N VAL A 56 6.17 4.81 6.75
CA VAL A 56 6.34 3.46 6.19
C VAL A 56 5.37 2.50 6.85
N ARG A 57 4.75 1.63 6.04
CA ARG A 57 3.87 0.55 6.50
C ARG A 57 4.37 -0.79 5.99
N ARG A 58 4.43 -1.76 6.90
CA ARG A 58 4.48 -3.17 6.52
C ARG A 58 3.06 -3.69 6.43
N VAL A 59 2.74 -4.28 5.29
CA VAL A 59 1.38 -4.71 4.98
C VAL A 59 1.35 -6.13 4.49
N GLU A 60 0.18 -6.76 4.64
CA GLU A 60 -0.17 -8.00 3.99
C GLU A 60 -1.24 -7.71 2.93
N LEU A 61 -0.92 -8.00 1.67
CA LEU A 61 -1.87 -7.97 0.56
C LEU A 61 -2.67 -9.27 0.49
N GLY A 62 -3.96 -9.16 0.20
CA GLY A 62 -4.89 -10.28 0.12
C GLY A 62 -5.88 -10.14 -1.04
N GLY A 63 -6.82 -11.08 -1.10
CA GLY A 63 -7.79 -11.17 -2.18
C GLY A 63 -7.14 -11.42 -3.55
N LYS A 64 -7.54 -10.63 -4.55
CA LYS A 64 -6.89 -10.64 -5.87
C LYS A 64 -5.65 -9.77 -5.83
N ILE A 65 -4.56 -10.26 -6.41
CA ILE A 65 -3.28 -9.55 -6.49
C ILE A 65 -2.82 -9.58 -7.94
N VAL A 66 -2.42 -8.42 -8.46
CA VAL A 66 -1.78 -8.27 -9.77
C VAL A 66 -0.36 -7.77 -9.51
N GLU A 67 0.61 -8.47 -10.05
CA GLU A 67 2.03 -8.23 -9.79
C GLU A 67 2.78 -7.88 -11.06
N ASP A 68 3.80 -7.07 -10.90
CA ASP A 68 4.84 -6.74 -11.86
C ASP A 68 6.21 -6.93 -11.16
N ASP A 69 7.30 -6.62 -11.86
CA ASP A 69 8.65 -6.83 -11.33
C ASP A 69 8.94 -6.02 -10.05
N ASP A 70 8.52 -4.75 -10.00
CA ASP A 70 8.85 -3.80 -8.93
C ASP A 70 7.64 -3.28 -8.14
N LYS A 71 6.43 -3.68 -8.54
CA LYS A 71 5.17 -3.15 -7.99
C LYS A 71 4.05 -4.18 -8.11
N MET A 72 3.01 -3.97 -7.31
CA MET A 72 1.80 -4.77 -7.35
C MET A 72 0.61 -3.93 -6.90
N CYS A 73 -0.60 -4.38 -7.21
CA CYS A 73 -1.82 -3.89 -6.56
C CYS A 73 -2.72 -5.06 -6.15
N ALA A 74 -3.51 -4.83 -5.11
CA ALA A 74 -4.40 -5.85 -4.55
C ALA A 74 -5.79 -5.31 -4.26
N SER A 75 -6.76 -6.22 -4.10
CA SER A 75 -8.10 -5.89 -3.62
C SER A 75 -8.19 -5.75 -2.11
N GLU A 76 -7.24 -6.31 -1.36
CA GLU A 76 -7.20 -6.19 0.10
C GLU A 76 -5.79 -5.85 0.59
N ARG A 77 -5.69 -5.01 1.61
CA ARG A 77 -4.42 -4.67 2.27
C ARG A 77 -4.62 -4.51 3.77
N ARG A 78 -3.98 -5.37 4.55
CA ARG A 78 -3.95 -5.30 6.00
C ARG A 78 -2.67 -4.61 6.48
N GLU A 79 -2.79 -3.64 7.36
CA GLU A 79 -1.64 -3.08 8.05
C GLU A 79 -1.16 -4.04 9.14
N LEU A 80 0.15 -4.36 9.13
CA LEU A 80 0.79 -5.17 10.18
C LEU A 80 1.46 -4.27 11.22
N TRP A 81 2.17 -3.25 10.75
CA TRP A 81 2.77 -2.20 11.57
C TRP A 81 3.14 -1.00 10.70
N ARG A 82 3.42 0.14 11.34
CA ARG A 82 3.90 1.36 10.70
C ARG A 82 4.94 2.09 11.55
N MET A 83 5.75 2.92 10.92
CA MET A 83 6.76 3.75 11.58
C MET A 83 6.93 5.07 10.83
N ASP A 84 7.36 6.11 11.54
CA ASP A 84 7.88 7.33 10.94
C ASP A 84 9.30 7.05 10.40
N ALA A 85 9.52 7.26 9.11
CA ALA A 85 10.77 7.00 8.41
C ALA A 85 11.66 8.26 8.29
N THR A 86 11.32 9.35 8.98
CA THR A 86 12.11 10.60 9.01
C THR A 86 13.00 10.75 10.24
N ALA A 87 12.83 9.86 11.23
CA ALA A 87 13.57 9.85 12.49
C ALA A 87 14.96 9.19 12.39
#